data_AF-A0A2G4HHR9-F1
#
_entry.id   AF-A0A2G4HHR9-F1
#
_cell.length_a   1.000
_cell.length_b   1.000
_cell.length_c   1.000
_cell.angle_alpha   90.00
_cell.angle_beta   90.00
_cell.angle_gamma   90.00
#
_symmetry.space_group_name_H-M   'P 1'
#
loop_
_entity.id
_entity.type
_entity.pdbx_description
1 polymer ?
#
loop_
_entity_poly.entity_id
_entity_poly.type
_entity_poly.pdbx_seq_one_letter_code
_entity_poly.pdbx_strand_id
1 'polypeptide(L)'
;MACPEGQKWHISLWDVSMGGICVVVDGPMDEPLGTLFAISIYESFGLGSAFFNTHLRWRTMEASSTYLGLMFEDPDLLKNGCFLIDYVHTDLSVS
;
A
#
# COMPACT_ATOMS: atom_id res chain seq x y z
N MET A 1 -12.33 18.92 20.65
CA MET A 1 -11.66 17.63 20.90
C MET A 1 -10.88 17.32 19.64
N ALA A 2 -9.56 17.48 19.67
CA ALA A 2 -8.72 17.05 18.57
C ALA A 2 -8.73 15.52 18.56
N CYS A 3 -9.04 14.90 17.42
CA CYS A 3 -8.71 13.50 17.23
C CYS A 3 -7.22 13.32 17.57
N PRO A 4 -6.83 12.32 18.38
CA PRO A 4 -5.42 12.03 18.57
C PRO A 4 -4.84 11.80 17.18
N GLU A 5 -3.74 12.48 16.86
CA GLU A 5 -3.07 12.32 15.58
C GLU A 5 -2.90 10.82 15.32
N GLY A 6 -3.59 10.31 14.29
CA GLY A 6 -3.61 8.88 13.99
C GLY A 6 -2.19 8.35 13.86
N GLN A 7 -1.98 7.08 14.22
CA GLN A 7 -0.68 6.45 14.07
C GLN A 7 -0.25 6.50 12.60
N LYS A 8 0.95 7.02 12.36
CA LYS A 8 1.56 7.09 11.02
C LYS A 8 2.79 6.20 11.00
N TRP A 9 2.91 5.44 9.93
CA TRP A 9 4.08 4.62 9.66
C TRP A 9 4.75 5.10 8.39
N HIS A 10 6.08 5.10 8.39
CA HIS A 10 6.84 5.18 7.16
C HIS A 10 6.79 3.81 6.49
N ILE A 11 6.40 3.80 5.22
CA ILE A 11 6.24 2.58 4.44
C ILE A 11 7.11 2.68 3.18
N SER A 12 7.59 1.54 2.71
CA SER A 12 8.21 1.41 1.39
C SER A 12 7.32 0.55 0.51
N LEU A 13 7.12 0.97 -0.74
CA LEU A 13 6.41 0.16 -1.73
C LEU A 13 7.25 -1.07 -2.09
N TRP A 14 6.66 -2.26 -2.01
CA TRP A 14 7.30 -3.51 -2.42
C TRP A 14 6.76 -4.04 -3.76
N ASP A 15 5.44 -4.07 -3.91
CA ASP A 15 4.76 -4.57 -5.11
C ASP A 15 3.39 -3.90 -5.26
N VAL A 16 2.87 -3.81 -6.49
CA VAL A 16 1.55 -3.24 -6.79
C VAL A 16 0.84 -4.04 -7.89
N SER A 17 -0.46 -4.26 -7.68
CA SER A 17 -1.35 -4.94 -8.61
C SER A 17 -2.60 -4.10 -8.83
N MET A 18 -3.46 -4.48 -9.78
CA MET A 18 -4.73 -3.79 -9.98
C MET A 18 -5.66 -3.85 -8.75
N GLY A 19 -5.55 -4.88 -7.89
CA GLY A 19 -6.46 -5.09 -6.76
C GLY A 19 -5.89 -4.65 -5.40
N GLY A 20 -4.60 -4.40 -5.31
CA GLY A 20 -3.96 -4.10 -4.03
C GLY A 20 -2.48 -3.80 -4.15
N ILE A 21 -1.87 -3.59 -3.00
CA ILE A 21 -0.49 -3.16 -2.85
C ILE A 21 0.20 -3.93 -1.73
N CYS A 22 1.46 -4.26 -1.93
CA CYS A 22 2.35 -4.78 -0.91
C CYS A 22 3.28 -3.67 -0.45
N VAL A 23 3.33 -3.43 0.87
CA VAL A 23 4.21 -2.42 1.46
C VAL A 23 5.00 -3.02 2.62
N VAL A 24 6.18 -2.45 2.88
CA VAL A 24 7.06 -2.83 3.98
C VAL A 24 7.08 -1.71 5.01
N VAL A 25 6.95 -2.08 6.28
CA VAL A 25 7.13 -1.19 7.43
C VAL A 25 8.24 -1.71 8.33
N ASP A 26 8.96 -0.78 8.97
CA ASP A 26 9.97 -1.14 9.96
C ASP A 26 9.33 -1.49 11.30
N GLY A 27 9.72 -2.64 11.84
CA GLY A 27 9.22 -3.14 13.11
C GLY A 27 7.89 -3.88 13.02
N PRO A 28 7.39 -4.35 14.18
CA PRO A 28 6.16 -5.14 14.26
C PRO A 28 4.91 -4.26 14.06
N MET A 29 3.87 -4.84 13.46
CA MET A 29 2.54 -4.25 13.35
C MET A 29 1.49 -5.24 13.86
N ASP A 30 0.72 -4.84 14.88
CA ASP A 30 -0.29 -5.68 15.52
C ASP A 30 -1.74 -5.41 15.09
N GLU A 31 -1.93 -4.52 14.10
CA GLU A 31 -3.25 -4.13 13.57
C GLU A 31 -4.08 -5.33 13.06
N PRO A 32 -5.37 -5.46 13.42
CA PRO A 32 -6.21 -6.57 12.97
C PRO A 32 -6.32 -6.68 11.44
N LEU A 33 -6.51 -7.90 10.93
CA LEU A 33 -6.91 -8.06 9.53
C LEU A 33 -8.28 -7.40 9.31
N GLY A 34 -8.44 -6.75 8.16
CA GLY A 34 -9.59 -5.94 7.82
C GLY A 34 -9.48 -4.47 8.25
N THR A 35 -8.48 -4.11 9.07
CA THR A 35 -8.22 -2.70 9.43
C THR A 35 -8.08 -1.85 8.17
N LEU A 36 -8.77 -0.71 8.18
CA LEU A 36 -8.74 0.29 7.14
C LEU A 36 -7.55 1.23 7.35
N PHE A 37 -6.69 1.34 6.34
CA PHE A 37 -5.58 2.28 6.29
C PHE A 37 -5.77 3.29 5.18
N ALA A 38 -5.47 4.55 5.47
CA ALA A 38 -5.23 5.57 4.47
C ALA A 38 -3.73 5.59 4.15
N ILE A 39 -3.38 5.34 2.89
CA ILE A 39 -1.99 5.30 2.40
C ILE A 39 -1.75 6.50 1.50
N SER A 40 -0.56 7.09 1.61
CA SER A 40 -0.04 8.09 0.69
C SER A 40 1.31 7.64 0.15
N ILE A 41 1.45 7.54 -1.16
CA ILE A 41 2.68 7.11 -1.84
C ILE A 41 3.16 8.26 -2.70
N TYR A 42 4.47 8.51 -2.67
CA TYR A 42 5.12 9.59 -3.38
C TYR A 42 6.26 9.01 -4.22
N GLU A 43 6.45 9.55 -5.43
CA GLU A 43 7.66 9.25 -6.19
C GLU A 43 8.88 9.82 -5.48
N SER A 44 9.94 9.01 -5.34
CA SER A 44 11.22 9.50 -4.79
C SER A 44 11.85 10.59 -5.67
N PHE A 45 11.58 10.56 -6.97
CA PHE A 45 12.12 11.49 -7.96
C PHE A 45 11.01 11.91 -8.93
N GLY A 46 10.12 12.80 -8.50
CA GLY A 46 9.02 13.28 -9.32
C GLY A 46 8.02 14.14 -8.55
N LEU A 47 6.89 14.41 -9.20
CA LEU A 47 5.72 15.07 -8.58
C LEU A 47 4.55 14.09 -8.42
N GLY A 48 4.74 12.81 -8.76
CA GLY A 48 3.74 11.77 -8.59
C GLY A 48 3.39 11.58 -7.12
N SER A 49 2.10 11.63 -6.82
CA SER A 49 1.56 11.23 -5.53
C SER A 49 0.25 10.50 -5.72
N ALA A 50 -0.03 9.54 -4.85
CA ALA A 50 -1.24 8.74 -4.89
C ALA A 50 -1.75 8.48 -3.48
N PHE A 51 -3.07 8.52 -3.33
CA PHE A 51 -3.76 8.35 -2.05
C PHE A 51 -4.80 7.24 -2.18
N PHE A 52 -4.76 6.29 -1.26
CA PHE A 52 -5.64 5.13 -1.28
C PHE A 52 -6.20 4.84 0.10
N ASN A 53 -7.47 4.44 0.14
CA ASN A 53 -7.99 3.68 1.25
C ASN A 53 -7.79 2.19 0.97
N THR A 54 -7.30 1.45 1.97
CA THR A 54 -6.96 0.04 1.82
C THR A 54 -7.32 -0.78 3.04
N HIS A 55 -7.65 -2.05 2.84
CA HIS A 55 -7.87 -3.00 3.93
C HIS A 55 -6.70 -3.96 4.08
N LEU A 56 -6.23 -4.17 5.32
CA LEU A 56 -5.24 -5.19 5.63
C LEU A 56 -5.81 -6.59 5.36
N ARG A 57 -5.17 -7.36 4.46
CA ARG A 57 -5.60 -8.73 4.13
C ARG A 57 -4.68 -9.78 4.70
N TRP A 58 -3.38 -9.51 4.74
CA TRP A 58 -2.38 -10.37 5.33
C TRP A 58 -1.18 -9.55 5.80
N ARG A 59 -0.41 -10.12 6.72
CA ARG A 59 0.89 -9.60 7.12
C ARG A 59 1.86 -10.74 7.36
N THR A 60 3.14 -10.51 7.10
CA THR A 60 4.22 -11.42 7.50
C THR A 60 5.42 -10.61 8.00
N MET A 61 6.11 -11.13 9.00
CA MET A 61 7.31 -10.49 9.56
C MET A 61 8.53 -11.27 9.11
N GLU A 62 9.52 -10.57 8.55
CA GLU A 62 10.80 -11.13 8.15
C GLU A 62 11.91 -10.25 8.74
N ALA A 63 12.78 -10.85 9.56
CA ALA A 63 13.79 -10.14 10.33
C ALA A 63 13.17 -8.97 11.13
N SER A 64 13.53 -7.72 10.81
CA SER A 64 13.07 -6.50 11.46
C SER A 64 11.99 -5.75 10.68
N SER A 65 11.48 -6.34 9.59
CA SER A 65 10.52 -5.68 8.70
C SER A 65 9.22 -6.47 8.64
N THR A 66 8.10 -5.75 8.54
CA THR A 66 6.77 -6.35 8.37
C THR A 66 6.25 -6.01 6.98
N TYR A 67 5.91 -7.04 6.22
CA TYR A 67 5.26 -6.93 4.92
C TYR A 67 3.75 -6.95 5.12
N LEU A 68 3.06 -6.05 4.45
CA LEU A 68 1.61 -5.87 4.55
C LEU A 68 0.99 -6.01 3.17
N GLY A 69 0.06 -6.95 3.03
CA GLY A 69 -0.80 -7.06 1.87
C GLY A 69 -2.08 -6.28 2.07
N LEU A 70 -2.24 -5.23 1.27
CA LEU A 70 -3.33 -4.25 1.40
C LEU A 70 -4.19 -4.28 0.14
N MET A 71 -5.51 -4.36 0.30
CA MET A 71 -6.47 -4.37 -0.82
C MET A 71 -7.10 -2.99 -0.95
N PHE A 72 -7.15 -2.43 -2.16
CA PHE A 72 -7.79 -1.13 -2.39
C PHE A 72 -9.29 -1.18 -2.11
N GLU A 73 -9.83 -0.13 -1.51
CA GLU A 73 -11.28 0.07 -1.39
C GLU A 73 -11.88 0.42 -2.77
N ASP A 74 -11.15 1.21 -3.56
CA ASP A 74 -11.49 1.58 -4.93
C ASP A 74 -10.30 1.29 -5.88
N PRO A 75 -10.28 0.11 -6.55
CA PRO A 75 -9.25 -0.29 -7.50
C PRO A 75 -9.12 0.62 -8.74
N ASP A 76 -10.17 1.36 -9.10
CA ASP A 76 -10.15 2.20 -10.31
C ASP A 76 -9.28 3.46 -10.12
N LEU A 77 -8.90 3.78 -8.88
CA LEU A 77 -7.97 4.87 -8.56
C LEU A 77 -6.58 4.68 -9.18
N LEU A 78 -6.15 3.44 -9.43
CA LEU A 78 -4.89 3.18 -10.13
C LEU A 78 -4.96 3.55 -11.61
N LYS A 79 -6.13 3.49 -12.24
CA LYS A 79 -6.28 3.69 -13.70
C LYS A 79 -6.28 5.16 -14.10
N ASN A 80 -6.64 6.06 -13.17
CA ASN A 80 -6.87 7.48 -13.46
C ASN A 80 -5.59 8.32 -13.32
N GLY A 81 -4.57 8.02 -14.15
CA GLY A 81 -3.33 8.81 -14.20
C GLY A 81 -2.45 8.67 -12.95
N CYS A 82 -2.59 7.56 -12.22
CA CYS A 82 -1.71 7.22 -11.12
C CYS A 82 -0.37 6.72 -11.67
N PHE A 83 0.74 7.34 -11.27
CA PHE A 83 2.09 6.92 -11.69
C PHE A 83 2.41 5.45 -11.34
N LEU A 84 1.72 4.89 -10.35
CA LEU A 84 1.88 3.48 -9.97
C LEU A 84 1.41 2.51 -11.04
N ILE A 85 0.60 2.95 -12.01
CA ILE A 85 0.14 2.09 -13.11
C ILE A 85 1.30 1.53 -13.94
N ASP A 86 2.38 2.30 -14.06
CA ASP A 86 3.59 1.90 -14.79
C ASP A 86 4.38 0.79 -14.07
N TYR A 87 4.08 0.59 -12.78
CA TYR A 87 4.69 -0.43 -11.92
C TYR A 87 3.78 -1.64 -11.66
N VAL A 88 2.52 -1.59 -12.11
CA VAL A 88 1.63 -2.75 -12.01
C VAL A 88 2.20 -3.83 -12.93
N HIS A 89 2.63 -4.94 -12.33
CA HIS A 89 3.09 -6.10 -13.08
C HIS A 89 2.00 -6.51 -14.07
N THR A 90 2.22 -6.20 -15.34
CA THR A 90 1.47 -6.82 -16.43
C THR A 90 2.03 -8.22 -16.51
N ASP A 91 1.35 -9.19 -15.88
CA ASP A 91 1.53 -10.60 -16.20
C ASP A 91 1.14 -10.82 -17.66
N LEU A 92 2.04 -10.45 -18.57
CA LEU A 92 2.04 -10.93 -19.93
C LEU A 92 2.64 -12.33 -19.87
N SER A 93 1.76 -13.32 -20.05
CA SER A 93 2.00 -14.75 -20.26
C SER A 93 2.03 -15.68 -19.03
N VAL A 94 0.85 -16.21 -18.69
CA VAL A 94 0.71 -17.66 -18.60
C VAL A 94 -0.27 -18.09 -19.69
N SER A 95 0.30 -18.53 -20.81
CA SER A 95 -0.38 -19.22 -21.91
C SER A 95 -0.78 -20.64 -21.50
#